data_AF-C4JXK0-F1
#
_entry.id   AF-C4JXK0-F1
#
_cell.length_a   1.000
_cell.length_b   1.000
_cell.length_c   1.000
_cell.angle_alpha   90.00
_cell.angle_beta   90.00
_cell.angle_gamma   90.00
#
_symmetry.space_group_name_H-M   'P 1'
#
loop_
_entity.id
_entity.type
_entity.pdbx_description
1 polymer ?
#
loop_
_entity_poly.entity_id
_entity_poly.type
_entity_poly.pdbx_seq_one_letter_code
_entity_poly.pdbx_strand_id
1 'polypeptide(L)'
;MPVLTDARLVELRVWWLASAAKRAAKHHPEESKEAQIAVRRFSRPVYPVFLPCKRRASKQQRVDAPANRQPESSLGLVPNISSAYSTPSRSRNPAPAARSGNKMESRRKVRNQSKVNHDTKLWSLLSAFRLLRFGVWDRLSFSSFPFVGFYTRHDVWTTLITNADYLSGLLTLDYSLKRVGSKYPLLALYTDTFPAEGHAALDARRIPKRHIPYLLPSAHKDYSNDTRFYDCWSKLTPFSLVDYDRVVQLDSDMLVLRNMDELMDIELDDPALGGTGPRVFAASHACVCNPLHKPHYPKDWNSSNCAFTSQHSHPDKAQRQGAPPTAGLSIPNGGLQVVNPSMGVYDRILECLRNPRATSNYDFADQSLLADLFPGRWVAIPYTYNALKTLRWKGVHEAIWRDDEIKNIHYILSPKPWDETWRGDAANDEKAASRSVDETHAWWWKITEERYAEERRLGIPKDRF
;
A
#
# COMPACT_ATOMS: atom_id res chain seq x y z
N MET A 1 29.64 -6.26 29.48
CA MET A 1 30.10 -4.94 29.01
C MET A 1 29.03 -3.92 29.34
N PRO A 2 29.35 -2.71 29.83
CA PRO A 2 28.33 -1.71 30.15
C PRO A 2 27.80 -1.04 28.87
N VAL A 3 26.48 -0.92 28.77
CA VAL A 3 25.81 -0.18 27.69
C VAL A 3 26.03 1.31 27.91
N LEU A 4 26.58 2.01 26.90
CA LEU A 4 26.71 3.46 26.92
C LEU A 4 25.33 4.10 26.75
N THR A 5 24.96 4.99 27.67
CA THR A 5 23.71 5.75 27.57
C THR A 5 23.83 6.91 26.58
N ASP A 6 22.71 7.22 25.93
CA ASP A 6 22.57 8.11 24.76
C ASP A 6 23.25 9.49 24.92
N ALA A 7 23.23 10.04 26.14
CA ALA A 7 23.89 11.31 26.47
C ALA A 7 25.37 11.39 26.06
N ARG A 8 26.12 10.27 26.14
CA ARG A 8 27.55 10.25 25.76
C ARG A 8 27.77 10.25 24.25
N LEU A 9 26.82 9.77 23.45
CA LEU A 9 26.89 9.83 21.98
C LEU A 9 26.66 11.26 21.47
N VAL A 10 25.78 12.02 22.14
CA VAL A 10 25.58 13.45 21.87
C VAL A 10 26.85 14.25 22.18
N GLU A 11 27.48 14.04 23.34
CA GLU A 11 28.75 14.69 23.70
C GLU A 11 29.87 14.39 22.69
N LEU A 12 30.01 13.12 22.26
CA LEU A 12 31.00 12.73 21.24
C LEU A 12 30.77 13.41 19.89
N ARG A 13 29.52 13.55 19.43
CA ARG A 13 29.19 14.27 18.18
C ARG A 13 29.51 15.77 18.28
N VAL A 14 29.17 16.40 19.41
CA VAL A 14 29.51 17.82 19.67
C VAL A 14 31.03 18.02 19.70
N TRP A 15 31.78 17.10 20.31
CA TRP A 15 33.25 17.18 20.39
C TRP A 15 33.91 16.97 19.02
N TRP A 16 33.36 16.08 18.18
CA TRP A 16 33.85 15.87 16.82
C TRP A 16 33.62 17.10 15.93
N LEU A 17 32.42 17.70 15.97
CA LEU A 17 32.08 18.93 15.24
C LEU A 17 32.92 20.13 15.71
N ALA A 18 33.11 20.30 17.02
CA ALA A 18 34.01 21.34 17.55
C ALA A 18 35.47 21.14 17.11
N SER A 19 35.92 19.88 16.99
CA SER A 19 37.27 19.54 16.51
C SER A 19 37.41 19.71 14.99
N ALA A 20 36.36 19.50 14.21
CA ALA A 20 36.31 19.81 12.79
C ALA A 20 36.36 21.33 12.57
N ALA A 21 35.54 22.10 13.29
CA ALA A 21 35.53 23.56 13.22
C ALA A 21 36.89 24.19 13.59
N LYS A 22 37.56 23.68 14.64
CA LYS A 22 38.92 24.12 15.00
C LYS A 22 39.97 23.81 13.91
N ARG A 23 39.79 22.74 13.12
CA ARG A 23 40.67 22.42 11.99
C ARG A 23 40.41 23.32 10.78
N ALA A 24 39.14 23.59 10.44
CA ALA A 24 38.78 24.53 9.38
C ALA A 24 39.30 25.95 9.65
N ALA A 25 39.16 26.44 10.89
CA ALA A 25 39.64 27.76 11.30
C ALA A 25 41.17 27.97 11.19
N LYS A 26 41.96 26.89 11.06
CA LYS A 26 43.42 26.96 10.84
C LYS A 26 43.78 27.27 9.38
N HIS A 27 42.87 26.99 8.44
CA HIS A 27 43.10 27.17 7.01
C HIS A 27 42.34 28.37 6.41
N HIS A 28 41.22 28.77 7.02
CA HIS A 28 40.40 29.91 6.56
C HIS A 28 40.03 30.84 7.75
N PRO A 29 40.89 31.81 8.11
CA PRO A 29 40.70 32.62 9.32
C PRO A 29 39.59 33.68 9.23
N GLU A 30 39.21 34.12 8.03
CA GLU A 30 38.14 35.13 7.83
C GLU A 30 36.73 34.57 8.15
N GLU A 31 36.44 33.33 7.74
CA GLU A 31 35.14 32.65 7.98
C GLU A 31 34.96 32.20 9.45
N SER A 32 36.03 32.25 10.25
CA SER A 32 36.08 31.75 11.64
C SER A 32 35.22 32.55 12.63
N LYS A 33 34.90 33.82 12.35
CA LYS A 33 34.16 34.68 13.30
C LYS A 33 32.68 34.31 13.43
N GLU A 34 32.00 34.01 12.33
CA GLU A 34 30.58 33.65 12.36
C GLU A 34 30.36 32.27 12.99
N ALA A 35 31.22 31.30 12.65
CA ALA A 35 31.20 29.96 13.25
C ALA A 35 31.37 29.99 14.78
N GLN A 36 32.23 30.88 15.31
CA GLN A 36 32.43 31.04 16.77
C GLN A 36 31.20 31.65 17.47
N ILE A 37 30.43 32.50 16.79
CA ILE A 37 29.18 33.07 17.33
C ILE A 37 28.09 31.99 17.38
N ALA A 38 28.00 31.14 16.35
CA ALA A 38 27.05 30.02 16.34
C ALA A 38 27.29 29.03 17.49
N VAL A 39 28.54 28.57 17.69
CA VAL A 39 28.88 27.62 18.76
C VAL A 39 28.54 28.17 20.15
N ARG A 40 28.81 29.46 20.41
CA ARG A 40 28.45 30.10 21.69
C ARG A 40 26.94 30.15 21.96
N ARG A 41 26.10 30.10 20.92
CA ARG A 41 24.64 30.11 21.04
C ARG A 41 24.07 28.73 21.41
N PHE A 42 24.71 27.65 20.95
CA PHE A 42 24.32 26.27 21.24
C PHE A 42 24.82 25.72 22.59
N SER A 43 25.72 26.41 23.29
CA SER A 43 26.33 25.94 24.55
C SER A 43 25.63 26.38 25.85
N ARG A 44 24.39 26.88 25.80
CA ARG A 44 23.63 27.29 27.01
C ARG A 44 22.63 26.19 27.43
N PRO A 45 22.76 25.59 28.63
CA PRO A 45 21.75 24.66 29.14
C PRO A 45 20.47 25.43 29.53
N VAL A 46 19.32 24.93 29.07
CA VAL A 46 18.00 25.39 29.48
C VAL A 46 17.46 24.40 30.50
N TYR A 47 17.37 24.81 31.77
CA TYR A 47 16.70 24.03 32.81
C TYR A 47 15.20 24.38 32.83
N PRO A 48 14.28 23.41 32.74
CA PRO A 48 12.85 23.68 32.85
C PRO A 48 12.45 23.99 34.30
N VAL A 49 11.76 25.12 34.50
CA VAL A 49 11.18 25.52 35.78
C VAL A 49 9.87 24.78 36.00
N PHE A 50 9.76 24.02 37.09
CA PHE A 50 8.51 23.37 37.50
C PHE A 50 7.55 24.37 38.15
N LEU A 51 6.29 24.38 37.71
CA LEU A 51 5.16 25.02 38.41
C LEU A 51 4.06 23.97 38.67
N PRO A 52 3.66 23.71 39.93
CA PRO A 52 2.63 22.74 40.24
C PRO A 52 1.23 23.37 40.23
N CYS A 53 0.28 22.79 39.47
CA CYS A 53 -1.13 23.16 39.55
C CYS A 53 -2.00 22.02 40.12
N LYS A 54 -3.05 22.41 40.84
CA LYS A 54 -3.69 21.60 41.89
C LYS A 54 -4.73 20.61 41.35
N ARG A 55 -4.80 19.45 42.01
CA ARG A 55 -5.95 18.53 41.92
C ARG A 55 -7.25 19.27 42.25
N ARG A 56 -8.30 19.05 41.45
CA ARG A 56 -9.70 19.20 41.88
C ARG A 56 -10.42 17.89 41.62
N ALA A 57 -11.08 17.37 42.65
CA ALA A 57 -11.99 16.25 42.55
C ALA A 57 -13.42 16.77 42.33
N SER A 58 -14.22 16.07 41.52
CA SER A 58 -15.66 16.22 41.45
C SER A 58 -16.31 14.83 41.53
N LYS A 59 -17.37 14.73 42.36
CA LYS A 59 -18.02 13.46 42.73
C LYS A 59 -18.98 12.96 41.64
N GLN A 60 -19.36 11.68 41.76
CA GLN A 60 -20.51 11.04 41.12
C GLN A 60 -21.73 11.95 40.92
N GLN A 61 -22.44 11.69 39.82
CA GLN A 61 -23.89 11.53 39.86
C GLN A 61 -24.30 10.30 39.03
N ARG A 62 -25.02 9.36 39.66
CA ARG A 62 -25.77 8.32 38.95
C ARG A 62 -27.05 8.95 38.39
N VAL A 63 -27.51 8.45 37.26
CA VAL A 63 -28.93 8.51 36.87
C VAL A 63 -29.32 7.12 36.42
N ASP A 64 -30.29 6.51 37.11
CA ASP A 64 -30.77 5.16 36.82
C ASP A 64 -31.81 5.18 35.68
N ALA A 65 -31.93 4.07 34.96
CA ALA A 65 -32.88 3.90 33.85
C ALA A 65 -34.27 3.41 34.33
N PRO A 66 -35.36 3.76 33.63
CA PRO A 66 -36.64 3.06 33.74
C PRO A 66 -36.75 1.93 32.70
N ALA A 67 -37.41 0.84 33.09
CA ALA A 67 -37.48 -0.39 32.31
C ALA A 67 -38.78 -0.52 31.48
N ASN A 68 -38.63 -1.17 30.32
CA ASN A 68 -39.50 -2.20 29.74
C ASN A 68 -41.01 -1.94 29.54
N ARG A 69 -41.46 -2.04 28.29
CA ARG A 69 -42.80 -2.58 27.96
C ARG A 69 -42.85 -3.12 26.52
N GLN A 70 -43.14 -4.42 26.36
CA GLN A 70 -43.62 -4.99 25.10
C GLN A 70 -45.13 -4.75 24.93
N PRO A 71 -45.70 -5.06 23.75
CA PRO A 71 -46.64 -6.18 23.75
C PRO A 71 -46.41 -7.21 22.62
N GLU A 72 -47.27 -8.23 22.63
CA GLU A 72 -47.09 -9.55 22.01
C GLU A 72 -47.48 -9.67 20.52
N SER A 73 -47.24 -10.89 20.03
CA SER A 73 -47.56 -11.47 18.72
C SER A 73 -49.02 -11.41 18.27
N SER A 74 -49.23 -11.46 16.95
CA SER A 74 -50.37 -12.18 16.36
C SER A 74 -49.99 -12.89 15.04
N LEU A 75 -50.56 -14.08 14.83
CA LEU A 75 -50.35 -14.96 13.68
C LEU A 75 -51.31 -14.62 12.51
N GLY A 76 -50.92 -14.97 11.29
CA GLY A 76 -51.79 -14.96 10.10
C GLY A 76 -50.97 -15.16 8.82
N LEU A 77 -50.72 -16.41 8.41
CA LEU A 77 -51.50 -17.20 7.43
C LEU A 77 -51.43 -16.70 5.98
N VAL A 78 -50.90 -17.59 5.14
CA VAL A 78 -50.74 -17.50 3.69
C VAL A 78 -52.09 -17.78 2.99
N PRO A 79 -52.31 -17.23 1.78
CA PRO A 79 -52.80 -18.08 0.71
C PRO A 79 -51.92 -18.04 -0.55
N ASN A 80 -51.89 -19.19 -1.21
CA ASN A 80 -51.07 -19.54 -2.37
C ASN A 80 -51.99 -19.54 -3.61
N ILE A 81 -51.60 -18.89 -4.73
CA ILE A 81 -52.31 -19.03 -6.01
C ILE A 81 -51.31 -19.24 -7.15
N SER A 82 -51.61 -20.24 -7.98
CA SER A 82 -50.87 -20.69 -9.16
C SER A 82 -51.59 -20.27 -10.45
N SER A 83 -50.83 -19.89 -11.48
CA SER A 83 -50.99 -20.25 -12.91
C SER A 83 -49.94 -19.46 -13.71
N ALA A 84 -49.07 -20.03 -14.55
CA ALA A 84 -49.24 -21.04 -15.61
C ALA A 84 -50.03 -20.52 -16.81
N TYR A 85 -49.32 -20.02 -17.84
CA TYR A 85 -49.73 -20.09 -19.24
C TYR A 85 -48.51 -20.19 -20.18
N SER A 86 -48.77 -20.66 -21.39
CA SER A 86 -47.83 -21.39 -22.24
C SER A 86 -47.32 -20.64 -23.48
N THR A 87 -46.25 -21.21 -24.04
CA THR A 87 -45.73 -21.12 -25.43
C THR A 87 -46.84 -21.22 -26.52
N PRO A 88 -46.61 -20.87 -27.83
CA PRO A 88 -45.35 -21.13 -28.55
C PRO A 88 -44.90 -20.26 -29.77
N SER A 89 -43.60 -20.40 -30.08
CA SER A 89 -42.96 -20.48 -31.41
C SER A 89 -43.22 -19.43 -32.51
N ARG A 90 -42.12 -18.95 -33.12
CA ARG A 90 -41.71 -19.44 -34.46
C ARG A 90 -40.27 -19.08 -34.84
N SER A 91 -39.76 -19.82 -35.82
CA SER A 91 -38.38 -19.81 -36.33
C SER A 91 -38.18 -18.83 -37.51
N ARG A 92 -36.91 -18.48 -37.78
CA ARG A 92 -36.20 -18.80 -39.06
C ARG A 92 -34.80 -18.18 -39.15
N ASN A 93 -33.79 -19.03 -39.30
CA ASN A 93 -32.56 -18.74 -40.07
C ASN A 93 -32.95 -18.65 -41.58
N PRO A 94 -32.20 -17.91 -42.44
CA PRO A 94 -31.03 -18.52 -43.10
C PRO A 94 -29.84 -17.60 -43.43
N ALA A 95 -28.63 -18.14 -43.24
CA ALA A 95 -27.53 -18.03 -44.22
C ALA A 95 -27.69 -19.19 -45.25
N PRO A 96 -26.99 -19.28 -46.41
CA PRO A 96 -25.68 -18.68 -46.72
C PRO A 96 -25.47 -18.20 -48.18
N ALA A 97 -24.25 -17.72 -48.50
CA ALA A 97 -23.60 -17.97 -49.80
C ALA A 97 -22.09 -17.67 -49.75
N ALA A 98 -21.26 -18.64 -50.13
CA ALA A 98 -19.85 -18.41 -50.44
C ALA A 98 -19.67 -18.17 -51.95
N ARG A 99 -18.61 -17.46 -52.35
CA ARG A 99 -18.07 -17.54 -53.72
C ARG A 99 -16.55 -17.40 -53.76
N SER A 100 -15.97 -17.96 -54.81
CA SER A 100 -14.60 -18.45 -54.89
C SER A 100 -13.75 -17.76 -55.96
N GLY A 101 -12.43 -17.85 -55.82
CA GLY A 101 -11.44 -17.64 -56.89
C GLY A 101 -11.04 -16.17 -57.13
N ASN A 102 -9.78 -15.84 -57.40
CA ASN A 102 -8.87 -16.60 -58.26
C ASN A 102 -7.37 -16.35 -57.96
N LYS A 103 -6.50 -17.20 -58.52
CA LYS A 103 -5.03 -17.04 -58.52
C LYS A 103 -4.59 -15.87 -59.41
N MET A 104 -3.47 -15.22 -59.09
CA MET A 104 -2.27 -15.28 -59.97
C MET A 104 -0.99 -14.75 -59.30
N GLU A 105 0.13 -15.04 -59.94
CA GLU A 105 1.50 -15.06 -59.42
C GLU A 105 2.41 -14.30 -60.39
N SER A 106 3.39 -13.50 -59.91
CA SER A 106 4.78 -13.49 -60.42
C SER A 106 5.65 -12.28 -59.97
N ARG A 107 6.87 -12.59 -59.48
CA ARG A 107 8.22 -12.10 -59.89
C ARG A 107 8.34 -10.61 -60.32
N ARG A 108 9.38 -9.82 -59.96
CA ARG A 108 10.84 -10.14 -59.90
C ARG A 108 11.69 -8.89 -59.49
N LYS A 109 12.98 -9.12 -59.18
CA LYS A 109 14.17 -8.22 -59.31
C LYS A 109 14.53 -7.15 -58.24
N VAL A 110 15.35 -7.60 -57.29
CA VAL A 110 16.72 -7.11 -56.94
C VAL A 110 17.36 -5.95 -57.75
N ARG A 111 17.79 -4.89 -57.04
CA ARG A 111 19.16 -4.27 -57.01
C ARG A 111 19.12 -3.13 -55.96
N ASN A 112 19.88 -3.14 -54.85
CA ASN A 112 21.33 -3.09 -54.66
C ASN A 112 21.99 -1.78 -55.17
N GLN A 113 22.30 -0.84 -54.25
CA GLN A 113 23.66 -0.31 -54.08
C GLN A 113 23.83 0.57 -52.83
N SER A 114 25.02 0.47 -52.23
CA SER A 114 25.53 1.24 -51.10
C SER A 114 26.13 2.57 -51.52
N LYS A 115 26.23 3.53 -50.59
CA LYS A 115 27.30 4.55 -50.58
C LYS A 115 27.74 4.85 -49.15
N VAL A 116 29.05 4.72 -48.94
CA VAL A 116 29.78 5.13 -47.74
C VAL A 116 30.05 6.64 -47.83
N ASN A 117 30.14 7.33 -46.69
CA ASN A 117 31.08 8.46 -46.60
C ASN A 117 31.62 8.61 -45.17
N HIS A 118 32.92 8.91 -45.08
CA HIS A 118 33.69 8.99 -43.84
C HIS A 118 33.87 10.45 -43.36
N ASP A 119 34.10 10.58 -42.05
CA ASP A 119 34.90 11.59 -41.33
C ASP A 119 34.99 13.05 -41.81
N THR A 120 34.92 13.99 -40.84
CA THR A 120 36.08 14.86 -40.57
C THR A 120 36.04 15.61 -39.22
N LYS A 121 37.10 15.39 -38.42
CA LYS A 121 37.86 16.36 -37.59
C LYS A 121 37.29 16.92 -36.27
N LEU A 122 37.92 16.46 -35.18
CA LEU A 122 38.23 17.27 -33.98
C LEU A 122 39.33 18.31 -34.27
N TRP A 123 39.17 19.52 -33.71
CA TRP A 123 40.17 20.51 -33.22
C TRP A 123 39.34 21.69 -32.62
N SER A 124 39.73 22.48 -31.62
CA SER A 124 40.97 22.60 -30.82
C SER A 124 40.68 23.17 -29.41
N LEU A 125 41.73 23.40 -28.62
CA LEU A 125 41.75 23.86 -27.21
C LEU A 125 41.81 25.40 -27.01
N LEU A 126 41.30 25.84 -25.86
CA LEU A 126 41.84 26.87 -24.92
C LEU A 126 42.53 28.15 -25.44
N SER A 127 41.87 29.30 -25.21
CA SER A 127 42.42 30.65 -24.91
C SER A 127 41.26 31.58 -24.52
N ALA A 128 41.33 32.55 -23.61
CA ALA A 128 42.40 33.00 -22.71
C ALA A 128 41.80 33.59 -21.40
N PHE A 129 42.64 33.77 -20.36
CA PHE A 129 42.27 34.36 -19.06
C PHE A 129 42.58 35.87 -18.99
N ARG A 130 41.88 36.56 -18.07
CA ARG A 130 42.21 37.86 -17.42
C ARG A 130 42.10 39.18 -18.22
N LEU A 131 41.23 40.06 -17.69
CA LEU A 131 41.28 41.53 -17.47
C LEU A 131 39.79 41.91 -17.16
N LEU A 132 39.38 42.72 -16.17
CA LEU A 132 40.00 43.65 -15.21
C LEU A 132 39.23 43.62 -13.86
N ARG A 133 39.81 44.21 -12.81
CA ARG A 133 39.24 44.35 -11.46
C ARG A 133 39.03 45.83 -11.13
N PHE A 134 37.78 46.28 -10.96
CA PHE A 134 37.29 47.46 -10.22
C PHE A 134 35.75 47.25 -10.21
N GLY A 135 34.96 47.39 -9.15
CA GLY A 135 35.04 48.22 -7.95
C GLY A 135 33.63 48.81 -7.77
N VAL A 136 33.13 48.96 -6.53
CA VAL A 136 31.75 49.39 -6.18
C VAL A 136 30.65 48.32 -6.42
N TRP A 137 30.20 47.69 -5.32
CA TRP A 137 28.78 47.40 -5.10
C TRP A 137 28.43 47.83 -3.68
N ASP A 138 27.39 48.65 -3.56
CA ASP A 138 27.00 49.31 -2.32
C ASP A 138 25.99 48.45 -1.52
N ARG A 139 25.70 48.89 -0.29
CA ARG A 139 24.90 48.18 0.71
C ARG A 139 23.51 47.80 0.22
N LEU A 140 23.23 46.49 0.17
CA LEU A 140 21.87 45.98 0.35
C LEU A 140 21.80 45.12 1.61
N SER A 141 21.01 45.60 2.56
CA SER A 141 20.67 44.89 3.79
C SER A 141 19.84 43.66 3.46
N PHE A 142 20.45 42.47 3.47
CA PHE A 142 19.69 41.22 3.48
C PHE A 142 18.93 41.08 4.80
N SER A 143 17.65 41.42 4.74
CA SER A 143 16.69 41.09 5.79
C SER A 143 16.64 39.58 5.98
N SER A 144 16.60 39.16 7.25
CA SER A 144 16.63 37.76 7.66
C SER A 144 15.41 36.99 7.15
N PHE A 145 15.50 36.37 5.97
CA PHE A 145 14.58 35.31 5.61
C PHE A 145 14.85 34.09 6.50
N PRO A 146 13.84 33.55 7.21
CA PRO A 146 14.03 32.32 7.97
C PRO A 146 14.36 31.19 6.99
N PHE A 147 15.39 30.41 7.32
CA PHE A 147 15.76 29.21 6.58
C PHE A 147 14.66 28.16 6.77
N VAL A 148 13.63 28.21 5.92
CA VAL A 148 12.65 27.12 5.81
C VAL A 148 13.39 25.95 5.20
N GLY A 149 13.89 25.08 6.08
CA GLY A 149 14.41 23.78 5.66
C GLY A 149 13.27 23.00 5.02
N PHE A 150 13.27 22.93 3.69
CA PHE A 150 12.44 21.98 2.95
C PHE A 150 12.95 20.57 3.26
N TYR A 151 12.46 20.00 4.36
CA TYR A 151 12.48 18.56 4.55
C TYR A 151 11.71 17.97 3.38
N THR A 152 12.41 17.28 2.48
CA THR A 152 11.78 16.55 1.39
C THR A 152 10.97 15.43 2.00
N ARG A 153 9.64 15.53 1.92
CA ARG A 153 8.74 14.55 2.49
C ARG A 153 9.05 13.15 1.91
N HIS A 154 9.33 12.20 2.78
CA HIS A 154 9.72 10.84 2.44
C HIS A 154 8.50 9.92 2.52
N ASP A 155 7.74 9.87 1.42
CA ASP A 155 6.56 9.02 1.27
C ASP A 155 6.89 7.79 0.39
N VAL A 156 6.33 6.62 0.71
CA VAL A 156 6.66 5.35 0.04
C VAL A 156 5.48 4.36 -0.01
N TRP A 157 5.37 3.59 -1.09
CA TRP A 157 4.53 2.38 -1.11
C TRP A 157 5.33 1.21 -0.54
N THR A 158 4.76 0.38 0.31
CA THR A 158 5.40 -0.87 0.76
C THR A 158 4.59 -2.09 0.38
N THR A 159 5.26 -3.21 0.15
CA THR A 159 4.60 -4.51 0.04
C THR A 159 5.43 -5.57 0.73
N LEU A 160 4.79 -6.59 1.30
CA LEU A 160 5.45 -7.66 2.04
C LEU A 160 5.65 -8.89 1.14
N ILE A 161 6.86 -9.44 1.14
CA ILE A 161 7.19 -10.67 0.42
C ILE A 161 8.03 -11.62 1.29
N THR A 162 7.44 -12.76 1.64
CA THR A 162 7.99 -13.76 2.57
C THR A 162 8.40 -15.07 1.88
N ASN A 163 7.86 -15.33 0.68
CA ASN A 163 8.04 -16.53 -0.13
C ASN A 163 7.95 -16.17 -1.63
N ALA A 164 8.20 -17.14 -2.52
CA ALA A 164 8.18 -16.93 -3.97
C ALA A 164 6.78 -16.96 -4.59
N ASP A 165 5.78 -17.56 -3.94
CA ASP A 165 4.44 -17.81 -4.50
C ASP A 165 3.66 -16.51 -4.80
N TYR A 166 4.02 -15.42 -4.12
CA TYR A 166 3.45 -14.07 -4.31
C TYR A 166 4.33 -13.16 -5.19
N LEU A 167 5.45 -13.65 -5.71
CA LEU A 167 6.40 -12.83 -6.45
C LEU A 167 5.81 -12.32 -7.77
N SER A 168 5.12 -13.16 -8.53
CA SER A 168 4.44 -12.72 -9.77
C SER A 168 3.42 -11.62 -9.50
N GLY A 169 2.69 -11.71 -8.38
CA GLY A 169 1.82 -10.65 -7.88
C GLY A 169 2.57 -9.34 -7.63
N LEU A 170 3.63 -9.38 -6.81
CA LEU A 170 4.46 -8.22 -6.47
C LEU A 170 5.06 -7.55 -7.72
N LEU A 171 5.57 -8.34 -8.67
CA LEU A 171 6.19 -7.81 -9.90
C LEU A 171 5.17 -7.10 -10.79
N THR A 172 3.94 -7.63 -10.87
CA THR A 172 2.85 -6.95 -11.59
C THR A 172 2.31 -5.75 -10.80
N LEU A 173 2.32 -5.77 -9.46
CA LEU A 173 1.97 -4.63 -8.61
C LEU A 173 2.94 -3.46 -8.83
N ASP A 174 4.26 -3.68 -8.75
CA ASP A 174 5.32 -2.70 -9.03
C ASP A 174 5.13 -2.07 -10.44
N TYR A 175 4.98 -2.91 -11.45
CA TYR A 175 4.73 -2.45 -12.82
C TYR A 175 3.45 -1.63 -12.92
N SER A 176 2.37 -2.04 -12.25
CA SER A 176 1.09 -1.34 -12.28
C SER A 176 1.16 0.07 -11.66
N LEU A 177 1.88 0.25 -10.55
CA LEU A 177 2.16 1.55 -9.93
C LEU A 177 2.95 2.48 -10.86
N LYS A 178 4.03 1.96 -11.48
CA LYS A 178 4.85 2.69 -12.46
C LYS A 178 4.03 3.10 -13.69
N ARG A 179 3.21 2.18 -14.20
CA ARG A 179 2.33 2.35 -15.36
C ARG A 179 1.28 3.44 -15.18
N VAL A 180 0.72 3.59 -13.96
CA VAL A 180 -0.21 4.70 -13.64
C VAL A 180 0.52 6.00 -13.26
N GLY A 181 1.84 6.06 -13.44
CA GLY A 181 2.64 7.26 -13.20
C GLY A 181 2.72 7.66 -11.73
N SER A 182 2.74 6.70 -10.80
CA SER A 182 2.98 7.02 -9.39
C SER A 182 4.34 7.68 -9.21
N LYS A 183 4.38 8.74 -8.39
CA LYS A 183 5.61 9.49 -8.08
C LYS A 183 6.50 8.79 -7.05
N TYR A 184 5.94 7.83 -6.31
CA TYR A 184 6.57 7.20 -5.15
C TYR A 184 7.01 5.77 -5.50
N PRO A 185 8.17 5.30 -5.02
CA PRO A 185 8.65 3.94 -5.30
C PRO A 185 7.87 2.90 -4.48
N LEU A 186 7.83 1.66 -4.98
CA LEU A 186 7.41 0.49 -4.22
C LEU A 186 8.62 -0.17 -3.55
N LEU A 187 8.63 -0.22 -2.23
CA LEU A 187 9.63 -0.89 -1.40
C LEU A 187 9.15 -2.30 -1.01
N ALA A 188 9.87 -3.32 -1.47
CA ALA A 188 9.63 -4.71 -1.08
C ALA A 188 10.24 -4.97 0.32
N LEU A 189 9.39 -5.11 1.33
CA LEU A 189 9.76 -5.57 2.66
C LEU A 189 9.90 -7.10 2.62
N TYR A 190 11.05 -7.63 3.03
CA TYR A 190 11.32 -9.06 2.97
C TYR A 190 11.89 -9.62 4.28
N THR A 191 11.71 -10.91 4.48
CA THR A 191 12.10 -11.68 5.66
C THR A 191 13.19 -12.70 5.28
N ASP A 192 13.83 -13.33 6.27
CA ASP A 192 14.91 -14.31 6.03
C ASP A 192 14.49 -15.56 5.22
N THR A 193 13.19 -15.76 5.03
CA THR A 193 12.58 -16.83 4.23
C THR A 193 12.49 -16.53 2.74
N PHE A 194 12.68 -15.27 2.31
CA PHE A 194 12.54 -14.89 0.90
C PHE A 194 13.76 -15.38 0.08
N PRO A 195 13.55 -16.16 -0.99
CA PRO A 195 14.65 -16.92 -1.60
C PRO A 195 15.50 -16.09 -2.58
N ALA A 196 16.70 -16.61 -2.90
CA ALA A 196 17.71 -15.91 -3.69
C ALA A 196 17.25 -15.56 -5.12
N GLU A 197 16.47 -16.44 -5.76
CA GLU A 197 15.85 -16.21 -7.05
C GLU A 197 14.81 -15.08 -7.00
N GLY A 198 14.10 -14.93 -5.88
CA GLY A 198 13.20 -13.81 -5.64
C GLY A 198 13.97 -12.50 -5.49
N HIS A 199 15.08 -12.52 -4.73
CA HIS A 199 15.99 -11.38 -4.65
C HIS A 199 16.53 -10.94 -6.01
N ALA A 200 16.96 -11.89 -6.85
CA ALA A 200 17.44 -11.62 -8.20
C ALA A 200 16.34 -11.05 -9.12
N ALA A 201 15.10 -11.51 -8.98
CA ALA A 201 13.95 -11.00 -9.74
C ALA A 201 13.62 -9.54 -9.40
N LEU A 202 13.76 -9.13 -8.12
CA LEU A 202 13.64 -7.73 -7.69
C LEU A 202 14.79 -6.87 -8.23
N ASP A 203 16.04 -7.36 -8.13
CA ASP A 203 17.22 -6.62 -8.57
C ASP A 203 17.22 -6.36 -10.09
N ALA A 204 16.83 -7.35 -10.89
CA ALA A 204 16.71 -7.22 -12.34
C ALA A 204 15.72 -6.11 -12.77
N ARG A 205 14.73 -5.81 -11.92
CA ARG A 205 13.68 -4.80 -12.14
C ARG A 205 13.91 -3.51 -11.35
N ARG A 206 15.03 -3.43 -10.63
CA ARG A 206 15.42 -2.30 -9.75
C ARG A 206 14.34 -1.95 -8.73
N ILE A 207 13.63 -2.96 -8.21
CA ILE A 207 12.65 -2.79 -7.14
C ILE A 207 13.44 -2.67 -5.82
N PRO A 208 13.40 -1.53 -5.11
CA PRO A 208 14.10 -1.39 -3.85
C PRO A 208 13.53 -2.39 -2.83
N LYS A 209 14.40 -2.93 -1.99
CA LYS A 209 14.05 -3.98 -1.02
C LYS A 209 14.70 -3.71 0.34
N ARG A 210 13.98 -4.00 1.43
CA ARG A 210 14.43 -3.81 2.82
C ARG A 210 14.14 -5.07 3.63
N HIS A 211 15.17 -5.58 4.29
CA HIS A 211 15.02 -6.64 5.29
C HIS A 211 14.22 -6.12 6.48
N ILE A 212 13.29 -6.93 6.97
CA ILE A 212 12.56 -6.70 8.21
C ILE A 212 12.63 -7.96 9.09
N PRO A 213 12.67 -7.80 10.42
CA PRO A 213 12.58 -8.94 11.33
C PRO A 213 11.20 -9.59 11.22
N TYR A 214 11.15 -10.91 11.25
CA TYR A 214 9.89 -11.66 11.27
C TYR A 214 9.13 -11.37 12.57
N LEU A 215 7.90 -10.85 12.48
CA LEU A 215 7.11 -10.50 13.65
C LEU A 215 6.30 -11.69 14.15
N LEU A 216 6.48 -12.07 15.41
CA LEU A 216 5.81 -13.21 16.03
C LEU A 216 5.15 -12.83 17.37
N PRO A 217 3.92 -13.31 17.66
CA PRO A 217 3.34 -13.19 18.99
C PRO A 217 4.12 -14.05 19.99
N SER A 218 4.21 -13.61 21.25
CA SER A 218 5.09 -14.24 22.25
C SER A 218 4.60 -15.60 22.77
N ALA A 219 3.37 -15.99 22.47
CA ALA A 219 2.89 -17.34 22.71
C ALA A 219 3.00 -18.20 21.46
N HIS A 220 3.83 -19.25 21.55
CA HIS A 220 3.74 -20.40 20.65
C HIS A 220 2.42 -21.13 20.89
N LYS A 221 1.35 -20.70 20.22
CA LYS A 221 0.33 -21.64 19.77
C LYS A 221 0.91 -22.42 18.59
N ASP A 222 0.72 -23.73 18.60
CA ASP A 222 1.11 -24.59 17.49
C ASP A 222 0.16 -24.36 16.31
N TYR A 223 0.57 -23.45 15.42
CA TYR A 223 -0.12 -23.16 14.16
C TYR A 223 0.61 -23.79 12.97
N SER A 224 1.26 -24.95 13.17
CA SER A 224 1.96 -25.71 12.10
C SER A 224 1.12 -25.97 10.83
N ASN A 225 -0.21 -25.91 10.95
CA ASN A 225 -1.16 -26.11 9.84
C ASN A 225 -1.62 -24.83 9.11
N ASP A 226 -1.19 -23.62 9.52
CA ASP A 226 -1.51 -22.40 8.77
C ASP A 226 -0.36 -21.39 8.75
N THR A 227 0.60 -21.62 7.85
CA THR A 227 1.78 -20.77 7.62
C THR A 227 1.43 -19.30 7.35
N ARG A 228 0.24 -19.02 6.80
CA ARG A 228 -0.23 -17.66 6.50
C ARG A 228 -0.41 -16.81 7.76
N PHE A 229 -0.73 -17.44 8.89
CA PHE A 229 -0.95 -16.74 10.17
C PHE A 229 0.29 -16.02 10.67
N TYR A 230 1.47 -16.57 10.39
CA TYR A 230 2.75 -15.99 10.82
C TYR A 230 3.17 -14.80 9.96
N ASP A 231 2.93 -14.86 8.64
CA ASP A 231 3.23 -13.76 7.71
C ASP A 231 2.36 -12.51 7.96
N CYS A 232 1.09 -12.69 8.37
CA CYS A 232 0.18 -11.58 8.63
C CYS A 232 0.70 -10.58 9.66
N TRP A 233 1.41 -11.02 10.70
CA TRP A 233 1.95 -10.10 11.72
C TRP A 233 3.00 -9.15 11.15
N SER A 234 3.83 -9.61 10.23
CA SER A 234 4.86 -8.79 9.58
C SER A 234 4.25 -7.69 8.69
N LYS A 235 2.94 -7.74 8.37
CA LYS A 235 2.21 -6.63 7.74
C LYS A 235 2.01 -5.41 8.64
N LEU A 236 2.30 -5.53 9.94
CA LEU A 236 2.23 -4.43 10.91
C LEU A 236 3.57 -3.67 11.04
N THR A 237 4.64 -4.15 10.39
CA THR A 237 5.94 -3.47 10.31
C THR A 237 5.90 -2.06 9.70
N PRO A 238 5.01 -1.67 8.76
CA PRO A 238 4.89 -0.30 8.27
C PRO A 238 4.81 0.79 9.36
N PHE A 239 4.16 0.51 10.49
CA PHE A 239 4.07 1.44 11.63
C PHE A 239 5.43 1.75 12.29
N SER A 240 6.45 0.90 12.08
CA SER A 240 7.81 1.04 12.62
C SER A 240 8.78 1.79 11.71
N LEU A 241 8.40 2.06 10.45
CA LEU A 241 9.28 2.62 9.42
C LEU A 241 9.41 4.15 9.58
N VAL A 242 9.82 4.61 10.77
CA VAL A 242 9.91 6.02 11.17
C VAL A 242 11.00 6.83 10.45
N ASP A 243 11.67 6.22 9.48
CA ASP A 243 12.49 6.89 8.47
C ASP A 243 11.68 7.44 7.27
N TYR A 244 10.36 7.22 7.26
CA TYR A 244 9.40 7.77 6.30
C TYR A 244 8.32 8.61 7.00
N ASP A 245 7.84 9.66 6.34
CA ASP A 245 6.73 10.51 6.80
C ASP A 245 5.37 9.82 6.57
N ARG A 246 5.27 9.03 5.50
CA ARG A 246 4.09 8.26 5.10
C ARG A 246 4.50 6.93 4.51
N VAL A 247 3.83 5.88 4.93
CA VAL A 247 3.90 4.57 4.28
C VAL A 247 2.49 4.17 3.87
N VAL A 248 2.34 3.68 2.64
CA VAL A 248 1.11 2.99 2.22
C VAL A 248 1.45 1.55 1.88
N GLN A 249 1.07 0.66 2.78
CA GLN A 249 1.23 -0.78 2.63
C GLN A 249 0.18 -1.32 1.66
N LEU A 250 0.60 -2.22 0.77
CA LEU A 250 -0.19 -2.96 -0.20
C LEU A 250 0.17 -4.45 -0.10
N ASP A 251 -0.82 -5.33 -0.03
CA ASP A 251 -0.59 -6.76 -0.22
C ASP A 251 -0.08 -7.04 -1.65
N SER A 252 0.77 -8.05 -1.79
CA SER A 252 1.41 -8.42 -3.06
C SER A 252 0.46 -9.06 -4.08
N ASP A 253 -0.79 -9.34 -3.69
CA ASP A 253 -1.88 -9.80 -4.55
C ASP A 253 -2.85 -8.66 -4.96
N MET A 254 -2.32 -7.45 -5.08
CA MET A 254 -3.02 -6.27 -5.56
C MET A 254 -2.64 -5.88 -7.00
N LEU A 255 -3.49 -5.10 -7.66
CA LEU A 255 -3.24 -4.53 -8.98
C LEU A 255 -3.79 -3.11 -9.09
N VAL A 256 -2.90 -2.17 -9.41
CA VAL A 256 -3.24 -0.75 -9.53
C VAL A 256 -3.68 -0.43 -10.96
N LEU A 257 -4.95 -0.07 -11.12
CA LEU A 257 -5.57 0.29 -12.40
C LEU A 257 -5.54 1.80 -12.66
N ARG A 258 -5.45 2.62 -11.62
CA ARG A 258 -5.38 4.09 -11.69
C ARG A 258 -4.46 4.65 -10.61
N ASN A 259 -3.91 5.82 -10.87
CA ASN A 259 -3.12 6.54 -9.88
C ASN A 259 -3.95 6.77 -8.60
N MET A 260 -3.31 6.60 -7.45
CA MET A 260 -3.86 6.76 -6.11
C MET A 260 -2.87 7.46 -5.16
N ASP A 261 -1.95 8.27 -5.71
CA ASP A 261 -0.93 9.01 -4.97
C ASP A 261 -1.55 9.94 -3.91
N GLU A 262 -2.81 10.35 -4.06
CA GLU A 262 -3.55 11.13 -3.06
C GLU A 262 -3.73 10.39 -1.71
N LEU A 263 -3.53 9.07 -1.65
CA LEU A 263 -3.43 8.34 -0.38
C LEU A 263 -2.26 8.84 0.49
N MET A 264 -1.21 9.40 -0.12
CA MET A 264 -0.12 10.01 0.62
C MET A 264 -0.57 11.28 1.34
N ASP A 265 -1.60 11.98 0.86
CA ASP A 265 -2.05 13.26 1.40
C ASP A 265 -3.28 13.17 2.32
N ILE A 266 -3.79 11.95 2.60
CA ILE A 266 -4.85 11.74 3.60
C ILE A 266 -4.41 12.26 4.97
N GLU A 267 -5.25 13.06 5.60
CA GLU A 267 -5.01 13.59 6.94
C GLU A 267 -5.13 12.50 8.00
N LEU A 268 -4.02 12.23 8.67
CA LEU A 268 -3.89 11.29 9.79
C LEU A 268 -3.34 12.02 11.02
N ASP A 269 -3.40 11.35 12.17
CA ASP A 269 -2.85 11.89 13.41
C ASP A 269 -1.32 12.11 13.33
N ASP A 270 -0.84 13.10 14.08
CA ASP A 270 0.58 13.37 14.25
C ASP A 270 1.27 12.15 14.93
N PRO A 271 2.41 11.65 14.43
CA PRO A 271 3.16 10.55 15.04
C PRO A 271 3.41 10.69 16.54
N ALA A 272 3.55 11.92 17.06
CA ALA A 272 3.76 12.21 18.48
C ALA A 272 2.55 11.88 19.38
N LEU A 273 1.35 11.73 18.81
CA LEU A 273 0.18 11.25 19.55
C LEU A 273 0.25 9.76 19.88
N GLY A 274 1.19 9.00 19.30
CA GLY A 274 1.47 7.61 19.67
C GLY A 274 0.22 6.71 19.73
N GLY A 275 -0.65 6.84 18.73
CA GLY A 275 -1.88 6.04 18.62
C GLY A 275 -2.99 6.38 19.62
N THR A 276 -2.97 7.57 20.24
CA THR A 276 -4.04 8.03 21.16
C THR A 276 -5.15 8.84 20.48
N GLY A 277 -4.90 9.38 19.28
CA GLY A 277 -5.89 10.16 18.54
C GLY A 277 -6.96 9.33 17.81
N PRO A 278 -7.86 10.00 17.05
CA PRO A 278 -8.99 9.39 16.35
C PRO A 278 -8.69 8.93 14.91
N ARG A 279 -7.50 9.18 14.36
CA ARG A 279 -7.11 8.89 12.96
C ARG A 279 -5.73 8.25 12.90
N VAL A 280 -5.57 7.11 13.57
CA VAL A 280 -4.27 6.45 13.76
C VAL A 280 -3.70 5.90 12.44
N PHE A 281 -4.57 5.44 11.54
CA PHE A 281 -4.25 4.99 10.18
C PHE A 281 -5.48 5.16 9.28
N ALA A 282 -5.34 4.93 7.97
CA ALA A 282 -6.47 4.77 7.05
C ALA A 282 -6.47 3.37 6.42
N ALA A 283 -7.66 2.83 6.17
CA ALA A 283 -7.88 1.55 5.50
C ALA A 283 -9.27 1.51 4.84
N SER A 284 -9.54 0.51 4.00
CA SER A 284 -10.90 0.15 3.60
C SER A 284 -11.47 -0.84 4.63
N HIS A 285 -12.79 -1.07 4.64
CA HIS A 285 -13.40 -2.13 5.47
C HIS A 285 -13.05 -3.53 4.94
N ALA A 286 -13.01 -4.52 5.84
CA ALA A 286 -13.05 -5.92 5.46
C ALA A 286 -14.46 -6.33 5.00
N CYS A 287 -14.55 -7.15 3.95
CA CYS A 287 -15.82 -7.76 3.55
C CYS A 287 -16.11 -8.98 4.43
N VAL A 288 -17.04 -8.83 5.37
CA VAL A 288 -17.46 -9.89 6.29
C VAL A 288 -18.65 -10.70 5.75
N CYS A 289 -18.94 -10.68 4.45
CA CYS A 289 -20.10 -11.39 3.89
C CYS A 289 -19.99 -12.92 3.83
N ASN A 290 -18.77 -13.48 3.98
CA ASN A 290 -18.46 -14.89 3.78
C ASN A 290 -19.13 -15.53 2.53
N PRO A 291 -18.90 -14.98 1.31
CA PRO A 291 -19.62 -15.39 0.10
C PRO A 291 -19.32 -16.82 -0.38
N LEU A 292 -18.29 -17.48 0.19
CA LEU A 292 -17.96 -18.88 -0.05
C LEU A 292 -18.44 -19.81 1.09
N HIS A 293 -19.22 -19.29 2.04
CA HIS A 293 -19.76 -20.03 3.19
C HIS A 293 -18.71 -20.90 3.93
N LYS A 294 -17.50 -20.36 4.11
CA LYS A 294 -16.39 -21.07 4.76
C LYS A 294 -16.77 -21.42 6.20
N PRO A 295 -16.78 -22.71 6.61
CA PRO A 295 -17.28 -23.11 7.93
C PRO A 295 -16.46 -22.62 9.13
N HIS A 296 -15.20 -22.23 8.90
CA HIS A 296 -14.30 -21.71 9.93
C HIS A 296 -14.35 -20.18 10.08
N TYR A 297 -15.14 -19.47 9.27
CA TYR A 297 -15.33 -18.03 9.47
C TYR A 297 -16.35 -17.79 10.60
N PRO A 298 -16.25 -16.68 11.35
CA PRO A 298 -17.20 -16.37 12.43
C PRO A 298 -18.66 -16.33 11.95
N LYS A 299 -19.60 -16.70 12.81
CA LYS A 299 -21.03 -16.84 12.44
C LYS A 299 -21.72 -15.51 12.16
N ASP A 300 -21.19 -14.43 12.71
CA ASP A 300 -21.60 -13.05 12.49
C ASP A 300 -20.99 -12.45 11.21
N TRP A 301 -20.14 -13.17 10.49
CA TRP A 301 -19.71 -12.81 9.14
C TRP A 301 -20.81 -13.15 8.13
N ASN A 302 -21.72 -12.19 7.95
CA ASN A 302 -22.83 -12.21 7.00
C ASN A 302 -23.06 -10.81 6.38
N SER A 303 -23.87 -10.76 5.32
CA SER A 303 -24.11 -9.51 4.56
C SER A 303 -24.77 -8.39 5.39
N SER A 304 -25.68 -8.71 6.31
CA SER A 304 -26.30 -7.71 7.21
C SER A 304 -25.30 -7.02 8.14
N ASN A 305 -24.21 -7.69 8.49
CA ASN A 305 -23.16 -7.15 9.36
C ASN A 305 -22.00 -6.48 8.59
N CYS A 306 -22.05 -6.46 7.25
CA CYS A 306 -21.00 -5.88 6.43
C CYS A 306 -21.13 -4.37 6.26
N ALA A 307 -20.04 -3.63 6.51
CA ALA A 307 -19.99 -2.18 6.34
C ALA A 307 -20.35 -1.73 4.91
N PHE A 308 -19.96 -2.48 3.88
CA PHE A 308 -20.31 -2.15 2.49
C PHE A 308 -21.81 -2.19 2.21
N THR A 309 -22.57 -3.03 2.93
CA THR A 309 -24.05 -3.11 2.81
C THR A 309 -24.71 -1.79 3.20
N SER A 310 -24.15 -1.03 4.15
CA SER A 310 -24.68 0.28 4.54
C SER A 310 -24.60 1.33 3.42
N GLN A 311 -23.80 1.08 2.37
CA GLN A 311 -23.61 2.01 1.24
C GLN A 311 -24.46 1.64 0.01
N HIS A 312 -25.19 0.53 0.02
CA HIS A 312 -25.97 0.03 -1.14
C HIS A 312 -27.04 1.01 -1.63
N SER A 313 -27.61 1.81 -0.74
CA SER A 313 -28.58 2.86 -1.07
C SER A 313 -27.95 4.12 -1.70
N HIS A 314 -26.61 4.23 -1.71
CA HIS A 314 -25.88 5.41 -2.17
C HIS A 314 -24.61 5.02 -2.95
N PRO A 315 -24.73 4.24 -4.05
CA PRO A 315 -23.57 3.64 -4.70
C PRO A 315 -22.59 4.68 -5.27
N ASP A 316 -23.07 5.83 -5.75
CA ASP A 316 -22.19 6.88 -6.28
C ASP A 316 -21.34 7.54 -5.17
N LYS A 317 -21.89 7.62 -3.94
CA LYS A 317 -21.11 8.07 -2.76
C LYS A 317 -20.06 7.03 -2.37
N ALA A 318 -20.35 5.73 -2.51
CA ALA A 318 -19.43 4.66 -2.17
C ALA A 318 -18.10 4.69 -2.97
N GLN A 319 -18.10 5.30 -4.17
CA GLN A 319 -16.89 5.49 -4.98
C GLN A 319 -15.93 6.53 -4.39
N ARG A 320 -16.47 7.46 -3.59
CA ARG A 320 -15.80 8.68 -3.10
C ARG A 320 -15.62 8.70 -1.58
N GLN A 321 -16.42 7.93 -0.84
CA GLN A 321 -16.45 7.89 0.63
C GLN A 321 -16.49 6.44 1.13
N GLY A 322 -15.64 6.08 2.09
CA GLY A 322 -15.78 4.82 2.82
C GLY A 322 -16.99 4.84 3.75
N ALA A 323 -17.55 3.67 4.07
CA ALA A 323 -18.49 3.55 5.18
C ALA A 323 -17.81 3.99 6.49
N PRO A 324 -18.50 4.62 7.46
CA PRO A 324 -17.87 5.06 8.71
C PRO A 324 -17.04 3.95 9.38
N PRO A 325 -15.93 4.26 10.07
CA PRO A 325 -15.06 3.24 10.69
C PRO A 325 -15.77 2.43 11.79
N THR A 326 -16.95 2.87 12.23
CA THR A 326 -17.84 2.20 13.18
C THR A 326 -19.01 1.46 12.50
N ALA A 327 -19.00 1.27 11.17
CA ALA A 327 -20.07 0.60 10.43
C ALA A 327 -19.85 -0.92 10.39
N GLY A 328 -20.96 -1.68 10.38
CA GLY A 328 -20.92 -3.15 10.41
C GLY A 328 -20.14 -3.66 11.64
N LEU A 329 -19.30 -4.68 11.44
CA LEU A 329 -18.39 -5.17 12.48
C LEU A 329 -17.18 -4.23 12.77
N SER A 330 -17.05 -3.09 12.08
CA SER A 330 -15.97 -2.10 12.30
C SER A 330 -14.54 -2.63 12.07
N ILE A 331 -14.38 -3.63 11.21
CA ILE A 331 -13.10 -4.30 10.91
C ILE A 331 -12.45 -3.67 9.67
N PRO A 332 -11.23 -3.09 9.77
CA PRO A 332 -10.47 -2.65 8.60
C PRO A 332 -9.93 -3.86 7.84
N ASN A 333 -9.74 -3.77 6.52
CA ASN A 333 -9.01 -4.78 5.77
C ASN A 333 -7.50 -4.53 5.85
N GLY A 334 -6.75 -5.54 6.26
CA GLY A 334 -5.30 -5.42 6.46
C GLY A 334 -4.46 -5.24 5.18
N GLY A 335 -5.02 -5.52 4.00
CA GLY A 335 -4.24 -5.52 2.75
C GLY A 335 -3.88 -4.14 2.19
N LEU A 336 -4.58 -3.07 2.58
CA LEU A 336 -4.14 -1.70 2.31
C LEU A 336 -4.26 -0.86 3.57
N GLN A 337 -3.11 -0.34 4.01
CA GLN A 337 -3.00 0.51 5.20
C GLN A 337 -2.19 1.77 4.88
N VAL A 338 -2.78 2.94 5.10
CA VAL A 338 -2.12 4.25 5.02
C VAL A 338 -1.71 4.63 6.45
N VAL A 339 -0.41 4.79 6.70
CA VAL A 339 0.12 5.08 8.04
C VAL A 339 1.07 6.26 8.04
N ASN A 340 1.00 7.10 9.07
CA ASN A 340 2.12 7.91 9.52
C ASN A 340 2.94 7.02 10.49
N PRO A 341 4.14 6.55 10.14
CA PRO A 341 4.90 5.66 11.02
C PRO A 341 5.17 6.30 12.39
N SER A 342 5.02 5.51 13.46
CA SER A 342 5.20 5.98 14.83
C SER A 342 5.56 4.82 15.75
N MET A 343 6.73 4.91 16.40
CA MET A 343 7.11 3.94 17.42
C MET A 343 6.09 3.85 18.55
N GLY A 344 5.42 4.95 18.92
CA GLY A 344 4.36 4.92 19.93
C GLY A 344 3.09 4.15 19.50
N VAL A 345 2.84 4.03 18.19
CA VAL A 345 1.79 3.14 17.65
C VAL A 345 2.31 1.69 17.60
N TYR A 346 3.53 1.51 17.10
CA TYR A 346 4.15 0.18 16.97
C TYR A 346 4.39 -0.51 18.31
N ASP A 347 4.79 0.21 19.35
CA ASP A 347 4.96 -0.34 20.70
C ASP A 347 3.66 -0.90 21.28
N ARG A 348 2.50 -0.28 20.98
CA ARG A 348 1.17 -0.81 21.35
C ARG A 348 0.82 -2.08 20.59
N ILE A 349 1.20 -2.15 19.32
CA ILE A 349 1.07 -3.37 18.50
C ILE A 349 1.91 -4.48 19.13
N LEU A 350 3.19 -4.21 19.45
CA LEU A 350 4.07 -5.16 20.12
C LEU A 350 3.56 -5.59 21.50
N GLU A 351 2.98 -4.67 22.29
CA GLU A 351 2.36 -4.98 23.57
C GLU A 351 1.16 -5.93 23.43
N CYS A 352 0.31 -5.70 22.42
CA CYS A 352 -0.81 -6.60 22.08
C CYS A 352 -0.31 -8.00 21.67
N LEU A 353 0.69 -8.07 20.78
CA LEU A 353 1.31 -9.32 20.33
C LEU A 353 1.99 -10.12 21.46
N ARG A 354 2.49 -9.43 22.49
CA ARG A 354 3.05 -10.02 23.71
C ARG A 354 1.98 -10.55 24.66
N ASN A 355 0.70 -10.19 24.50
CA ASN A 355 -0.40 -10.64 25.34
C ASN A 355 -1.15 -11.83 24.71
N PRO A 356 -0.93 -13.08 25.17
CA PRO A 356 -1.52 -14.26 24.53
C PRO A 356 -3.05 -14.30 24.62
N ARG A 357 -3.66 -13.60 25.60
CA ARG A 357 -5.12 -13.56 25.77
C ARG A 357 -5.81 -12.64 24.78
N ALA A 358 -5.09 -11.68 24.20
CA ALA A 358 -5.61 -10.84 23.12
C ALA A 358 -5.51 -11.61 21.80
N THR A 359 -4.31 -12.13 21.48
CA THR A 359 -4.05 -12.78 20.18
C THR A 359 -4.62 -14.19 20.03
N SER A 360 -5.00 -14.88 21.11
CA SER A 360 -5.47 -16.27 21.03
C SER A 360 -6.75 -16.47 20.20
N ASN A 361 -7.55 -15.42 20.00
CA ASN A 361 -8.89 -15.49 19.41
C ASN A 361 -8.98 -14.78 18.05
N TYR A 362 -7.85 -14.34 17.49
CA TYR A 362 -7.85 -13.67 16.19
C TYR A 362 -7.84 -14.70 15.06
N ASP A 363 -8.99 -14.93 14.44
CA ASP A 363 -9.12 -15.71 13.21
C ASP A 363 -8.48 -14.99 12.00
N PHE A 364 -8.31 -13.67 12.09
CA PHE A 364 -7.73 -12.81 11.05
C PHE A 364 -6.71 -11.82 11.66
N ALA A 365 -5.55 -12.36 12.03
CA ALA A 365 -4.41 -11.72 12.70
C ALA A 365 -4.35 -10.17 12.69
N ASP A 366 -3.90 -9.57 11.59
CA ASP A 366 -3.56 -8.15 11.47
C ASP A 366 -4.80 -7.24 11.49
N GLN A 367 -5.83 -7.58 10.73
CA GLN A 367 -7.08 -6.81 10.70
C GLN A 367 -7.82 -6.83 12.05
N SER A 368 -7.87 -7.97 12.74
CA SER A 368 -8.49 -8.08 14.07
C SER A 368 -7.71 -7.30 15.13
N LEU A 369 -6.38 -7.39 15.12
CA LEU A 369 -5.53 -6.64 16.05
C LEU A 369 -5.70 -5.11 15.87
N LEU A 370 -5.78 -4.62 14.64
CA LEU A 370 -5.99 -3.20 14.36
C LEU A 370 -7.39 -2.72 14.77
N ALA A 371 -8.42 -3.54 14.56
CA ALA A 371 -9.79 -3.24 15.03
C ALA A 371 -9.85 -3.10 16.56
N ASP A 372 -9.22 -4.03 17.29
CA ASP A 372 -9.23 -4.08 18.75
C ASP A 372 -8.40 -2.97 19.40
N LEU A 373 -7.23 -2.62 18.83
CA LEU A 373 -6.38 -1.54 19.35
C LEU A 373 -6.95 -0.14 19.06
N PHE A 374 -7.59 0.04 17.90
CA PHE A 374 -8.02 1.34 17.40
C PHE A 374 -9.52 1.37 17.05
N PRO A 375 -10.43 0.95 17.94
CA PRO A 375 -11.85 0.78 17.64
C PRO A 375 -12.49 2.12 17.24
N GLY A 376 -12.89 2.23 15.97
CA GLY A 376 -13.41 3.47 15.37
C GLY A 376 -12.39 4.62 15.22
N ARG A 377 -11.10 4.40 15.53
CA ARG A 377 -10.03 5.42 15.54
C ARG A 377 -9.13 5.35 14.31
N TRP A 378 -9.74 5.14 13.15
CA TRP A 378 -9.10 5.02 11.84
C TRP A 378 -9.95 5.70 10.76
N VAL A 379 -9.31 6.12 9.67
CA VAL A 379 -9.98 6.79 8.54
C VAL A 379 -10.44 5.74 7.53
N ALA A 380 -11.74 5.63 7.33
CA ALA A 380 -12.30 4.70 6.35
C ALA A 380 -12.22 5.28 4.92
N ILE A 381 -11.34 4.73 4.10
CA ILE A 381 -11.20 5.09 2.68
C ILE A 381 -12.24 4.34 1.82
N PRO A 382 -12.58 4.85 0.63
CA PRO A 382 -13.49 4.19 -0.30
C PRO A 382 -13.02 2.79 -0.70
N TYR A 383 -13.98 1.89 -0.98
CA TYR A 383 -13.67 0.52 -1.41
C TYR A 383 -12.85 0.47 -2.70
N THR A 384 -12.90 1.50 -3.54
CA THR A 384 -12.18 1.61 -4.82
C THR A 384 -10.65 1.61 -4.70
N TYR A 385 -10.09 1.91 -3.52
CA TYR A 385 -8.66 1.80 -3.23
C TYR A 385 -8.22 0.41 -2.75
N ASN A 386 -9.15 -0.42 -2.29
CA ASN A 386 -8.88 -1.79 -1.84
C ASN A 386 -10.09 -2.64 -2.21
N ALA A 387 -10.30 -2.78 -3.53
CA ALA A 387 -11.49 -3.38 -4.09
C ALA A 387 -11.32 -4.90 -4.07
N LEU A 388 -11.80 -5.54 -3.02
CA LEU A 388 -11.72 -6.99 -2.87
C LEU A 388 -12.48 -7.64 -4.05
N LYS A 389 -11.87 -8.58 -4.78
CA LYS A 389 -12.47 -9.11 -6.05
C LYS A 389 -13.90 -9.63 -5.89
N THR A 390 -14.20 -10.20 -4.71
CA THR A 390 -15.53 -10.73 -4.35
C THR A 390 -16.62 -9.67 -4.24
N LEU A 391 -16.30 -8.38 -4.05
CA LEU A 391 -17.29 -7.30 -4.02
C LEU A 391 -18.05 -7.21 -5.35
N ARG A 392 -17.38 -7.53 -6.47
CA ARG A 392 -17.95 -7.56 -7.83
C ARG A 392 -18.93 -8.71 -8.05
N TRP A 393 -18.86 -9.76 -7.24
CA TRP A 393 -19.65 -10.97 -7.45
C TRP A 393 -21.15 -10.73 -7.20
N LYS A 394 -21.98 -11.41 -7.99
CA LYS A 394 -23.44 -11.34 -7.88
C LYS A 394 -23.91 -11.72 -6.47
N GLY A 395 -24.81 -10.93 -5.89
CA GLY A 395 -25.33 -11.11 -4.54
C GLY A 395 -24.36 -10.75 -3.40
N VAL A 396 -23.14 -10.29 -3.69
CA VAL A 396 -22.21 -9.80 -2.66
C VAL A 396 -22.37 -8.29 -2.50
N HIS A 397 -21.69 -7.49 -3.33
CA HIS A 397 -21.78 -6.02 -3.28
C HIS A 397 -21.84 -5.36 -4.67
N GLU A 398 -22.34 -6.10 -5.67
CA GLU A 398 -22.54 -5.63 -7.05
C GLU A 398 -23.31 -4.28 -7.15
N ALA A 399 -24.19 -3.99 -6.18
CA ALA A 399 -24.91 -2.72 -6.08
C ALA A 399 -23.99 -1.48 -6.08
N ILE A 400 -22.88 -1.55 -5.33
CA ILE A 400 -21.92 -0.45 -5.21
C ILE A 400 -20.73 -0.58 -6.16
N TRP A 401 -20.50 -1.75 -6.76
CA TRP A 401 -19.33 -1.97 -7.60
C TRP A 401 -19.40 -1.19 -8.93
N ARG A 402 -18.28 -0.58 -9.35
CA ARG A 402 -18.11 0.11 -10.65
C ARG A 402 -16.72 -0.19 -11.22
N ASP A 403 -16.65 -0.99 -12.30
CA ASP A 403 -15.39 -1.35 -12.98
C ASP A 403 -14.55 -0.10 -13.33
N ASP A 404 -15.22 0.99 -13.70
CA ASP A 404 -14.66 2.27 -14.10
C ASP A 404 -14.47 3.29 -12.95
N GLU A 405 -14.48 2.85 -11.70
CA GLU A 405 -14.03 3.65 -10.55
C GLU A 405 -12.94 2.95 -9.72
N ILE A 406 -12.64 1.66 -9.99
CA ILE A 406 -11.59 0.93 -9.29
C ILE A 406 -10.21 1.56 -9.54
N LYS A 407 -9.53 1.92 -8.45
CA LYS A 407 -8.13 2.37 -8.47
C LYS A 407 -7.17 1.23 -8.24
N ASN A 408 -7.50 0.35 -7.28
CA ASN A 408 -6.69 -0.80 -6.92
C ASN A 408 -7.59 -1.98 -6.52
N ILE A 409 -7.39 -3.11 -7.18
CA ILE A 409 -8.12 -4.37 -6.92
C ILE A 409 -7.25 -5.30 -6.08
N HIS A 410 -7.88 -6.03 -5.16
CA HIS A 410 -7.24 -6.95 -4.23
C HIS A 410 -7.76 -8.38 -4.47
N TYR A 411 -6.87 -9.26 -4.91
CA TYR A 411 -7.19 -10.64 -5.29
C TYR A 411 -7.27 -11.58 -4.06
N ILE A 412 -8.06 -11.19 -3.06
CA ILE A 412 -8.33 -12.02 -1.89
C ILE A 412 -8.84 -13.41 -2.30
N LEU A 413 -8.52 -14.41 -1.47
CA LEU A 413 -8.87 -15.82 -1.66
C LEU A 413 -8.22 -16.45 -2.92
N SER A 414 -7.99 -17.75 -2.87
CA SER A 414 -7.54 -18.54 -4.03
C SER A 414 -8.73 -18.90 -4.95
N PRO A 415 -8.50 -19.13 -6.26
CA PRO A 415 -7.21 -18.98 -6.96
C PRO A 415 -6.78 -17.51 -7.08
N LYS A 416 -5.48 -17.25 -7.06
CA LYS A 416 -4.85 -15.99 -7.50
C LYS A 416 -4.84 -15.94 -9.03
N PRO A 417 -4.68 -14.75 -9.66
CA PRO A 417 -4.59 -14.66 -11.12
C PRO A 417 -3.50 -15.53 -11.72
N TRP A 418 -2.36 -15.68 -11.04
CA TRP A 418 -1.21 -16.50 -11.46
C TRP A 418 -1.35 -17.99 -11.14
N ASP A 419 -2.33 -18.41 -10.33
CA ASP A 419 -2.65 -19.84 -10.14
C ASP A 419 -3.37 -20.44 -11.37
N GLU A 420 -3.85 -19.60 -12.29
CA GLU A 420 -4.64 -20.00 -13.46
C GLU A 420 -3.79 -20.05 -14.74
N THR A 421 -3.89 -21.14 -15.50
CA THR A 421 -3.29 -21.25 -16.84
C THR A 421 -3.88 -20.21 -17.79
N TRP A 422 -3.08 -19.20 -18.15
CA TRP A 422 -3.50 -18.14 -19.05
C TRP A 422 -3.43 -18.54 -20.53
N ARG A 423 -4.25 -17.91 -21.36
CA ARG A 423 -4.40 -18.22 -22.80
C ARG A 423 -3.08 -18.16 -23.57
N GLY A 424 -2.12 -17.33 -23.15
CA GLY A 424 -0.81 -17.21 -23.79
C GLY A 424 0.04 -18.48 -23.73
N ASP A 425 -0.14 -19.31 -22.70
CA ASP A 425 0.59 -20.57 -22.53
C ASP A 425 -0.20 -21.78 -23.13
N ALA A 426 -1.50 -21.60 -23.41
CA ALA A 426 -2.42 -22.61 -23.95
C ALA A 426 -2.48 -22.66 -25.50
N ALA A 427 -1.40 -22.27 -26.20
CA ALA A 427 -1.38 -22.08 -27.66
C ALA A 427 -1.75 -23.32 -28.52
N ASN A 428 -1.79 -24.53 -27.92
CA ASN A 428 -2.14 -25.79 -28.59
C ASN A 428 -3.29 -26.56 -27.90
N ASP A 429 -4.00 -25.98 -26.93
CA ASP A 429 -5.07 -26.70 -26.21
C ASP A 429 -6.30 -25.82 -25.95
N GLU A 430 -7.29 -25.94 -26.84
CA GLU A 430 -8.59 -25.26 -26.73
C GLU A 430 -9.38 -25.64 -25.46
N LYS A 431 -9.00 -26.71 -24.75
CA LYS A 431 -9.58 -27.08 -23.44
C LYS A 431 -8.81 -26.51 -22.26
N ALA A 432 -7.52 -26.23 -22.39
CA ALA A 432 -6.69 -25.60 -21.35
C ALA A 432 -6.91 -24.08 -21.25
N ALA A 433 -7.57 -23.47 -22.23
CA ALA A 433 -8.14 -22.13 -22.14
C ALA A 433 -9.34 -22.10 -21.17
N SER A 434 -9.09 -22.44 -19.90
CA SER A 434 -9.99 -22.20 -18.79
C SER A 434 -10.44 -20.74 -18.88
N ARG A 435 -11.74 -20.53 -19.06
CA ARG A 435 -12.32 -19.20 -18.82
C ARG A 435 -12.02 -18.89 -17.38
N SER A 436 -11.15 -17.91 -17.14
CA SER A 436 -10.89 -17.42 -15.80
C SER A 436 -12.22 -17.18 -15.10
N VAL A 437 -12.37 -17.77 -13.91
CA VAL A 437 -13.66 -17.84 -13.20
C VAL A 437 -14.07 -16.45 -12.68
N ASP A 438 -13.09 -15.56 -12.51
CA ASP A 438 -13.28 -14.17 -12.16
C ASP A 438 -12.80 -13.27 -13.31
N GLU A 439 -13.71 -12.49 -13.91
CA GLU A 439 -13.39 -11.58 -15.03
C GLU A 439 -12.24 -10.62 -14.70
N THR A 440 -12.02 -10.31 -13.42
CA THR A 440 -10.98 -9.38 -12.98
C THR A 440 -9.57 -9.95 -13.05
N HIS A 441 -9.39 -11.27 -13.11
CA HIS A 441 -8.08 -11.89 -13.36
C HIS A 441 -7.58 -11.60 -14.79
N ALA A 442 -8.49 -11.42 -15.76
CA ALA A 442 -8.11 -10.99 -17.11
C ALA A 442 -7.52 -9.57 -17.14
N TRP A 443 -7.87 -8.72 -16.15
CA TRP A 443 -7.24 -7.41 -15.98
C TRP A 443 -5.79 -7.55 -15.49
N TRP A 444 -5.54 -8.43 -14.52
CA TRP A 444 -4.19 -8.74 -14.06
C TRP A 444 -3.32 -9.27 -15.21
N TRP A 445 -3.82 -10.27 -15.94
CA TRP A 445 -3.08 -10.87 -17.05
C TRP A 445 -2.76 -9.87 -18.16
N LYS A 446 -3.68 -8.97 -18.52
CA LYS A 446 -3.40 -7.89 -19.46
C LYS A 446 -2.21 -7.02 -19.01
N ILE A 447 -2.16 -6.62 -17.75
CA ILE A 447 -1.08 -5.78 -17.21
C ILE A 447 0.23 -6.58 -17.11
N THR A 448 0.16 -7.87 -16.75
CA THR A 448 1.29 -8.80 -16.77
C THR A 448 1.85 -9.02 -18.19
N GLU A 449 1.00 -9.09 -19.22
CA GLU A 449 1.44 -9.18 -20.62
C GLU A 449 2.13 -7.89 -21.10
N GLU A 450 1.62 -6.72 -20.70
CA GLU A 450 2.28 -5.42 -20.93
C GLU A 450 3.66 -5.40 -20.24
N ARG A 451 3.76 -5.86 -18.99
CA ARG A 451 5.02 -6.04 -18.24
C ARG A 451 6.00 -6.97 -18.97
N TYR A 452 5.57 -8.16 -19.38
CA TYR A 452 6.41 -9.12 -20.13
C TYR A 452 6.86 -8.61 -21.50
N ALA A 453 6.09 -7.74 -22.14
CA ALA A 453 6.49 -7.11 -23.40
C ALA A 453 7.61 -6.07 -23.19
N GLU A 454 7.58 -5.34 -22.07
CA GLU A 454 8.63 -4.39 -21.70
C GLU A 454 9.91 -5.09 -21.20
N GLU A 455 9.79 -6.02 -20.26
CA GLU A 455 10.91 -6.80 -19.71
C GLU A 455 11.72 -7.49 -20.80
N ARG A 456 11.05 -8.07 -21.81
CA ARG A 456 11.68 -8.70 -22.97
C ARG A 456 12.48 -7.71 -23.83
N ARG A 457 12.06 -6.45 -23.93
CA ARG A 457 12.83 -5.38 -24.63
C ARG A 457 14.05 -4.95 -23.82
N LEU A 458 13.96 -5.02 -22.49
CA LEU A 458 15.05 -4.72 -21.56
C LEU A 458 16.03 -5.90 -21.37
N GLY A 459 15.78 -7.05 -21.99
CA GLY A 459 16.59 -8.26 -21.82
C GLY A 459 16.41 -8.94 -20.46
N ILE A 460 15.38 -8.58 -19.69
CA ILE A 460 15.03 -9.21 -18.42
C ILE A 460 14.37 -10.57 -18.74
N PRO A 461 14.85 -11.70 -18.17
CA PRO A 461 14.21 -12.99 -18.37
C PRO A 461 12.76 -13.01 -17.84
N LYS A 462 11.86 -13.71 -18.55
CA LYS A 462 10.54 -14.06 -18.00
C LYS A 462 10.77 -14.77 -16.66
N ASP A 463 10.04 -14.32 -15.65
CA ASP A 463 9.85 -15.04 -14.39
C ASP A 463 9.38 -16.48 -14.65
N ARG A 464 9.78 -17.39 -13.76
CA ARG A 464 9.41 -18.82 -13.80
C ARG A 464 8.27 -19.15 -12.82
N PHE A 465 7.49 -18.14 -12.44
CA PHE A 465 6.53 -18.17 -11.34
C PHE A 465 5.11 -18.03 -11.89
#